data_AF-A0A953IGK0-F1
#
_entry.id   AF-A0A953IGK0-F1
#
_cell.length_a   1.000
_cell.length_b   1.000
_cell.length_c   1.000
_cell.angle_alpha   90.00
_cell.angle_beta   90.00
_cell.angle_gamma   90.00
#
_symmetry.space_group_name_H-M   'P 1'
#
loop_
_entity.id
_entity.type
_entity.pdbx_description
1 polymer ?
#
loop_
_entity_poly.entity_id
_entity_poly.type
_entity_poly.pdbx_seq_one_letter_code
_entity_poly.pdbx_strand_id
1 'polypeptide(L)'
;VKPRDRDVVCHASAWTVDQPDDLRIKMCIEVNGEDFDTIHHELGHNFYQRAHNTQPPLFRDGANDGFHEALGDTLSLSVTPKYLKRLGLIEEEPPAAADIALQLRLALDKVAFLPFGLIIDKWRWGVFSGAIPPERYNQAWWELKLQYQGVVPPSARSEQDFDPGAKYHVPGNTPYMRYFLAGILQFQFHRALSATAGEQGPLNRTSIYGSAAAGDRIEKMMLMGASRPWPEALAALTGEKEMDATAILDYFAPLSAWLEQQNQGQVCGW
;
A
#
# COMPACT_ATOMS: atom_id res chain seq x y z
N VAL A 1 3.71 -20.20 8.75
CA VAL A 1 2.98 -21.44 8.39
C VAL A 1 1.82 -21.62 9.34
N LYS A 2 0.62 -21.91 8.82
CA LYS A 2 -0.59 -22.12 9.63
C LYS A 2 -0.45 -23.39 10.52
N PRO A 3 -0.69 -23.30 11.84
CA PRO A 3 -0.70 -24.47 12.71
C PRO A 3 -1.85 -25.42 12.34
N ARG A 4 -1.63 -26.73 12.50
CA ARG A 4 -2.62 -27.78 12.18
C ARG A 4 -3.53 -28.13 13.36
N ASP A 5 -3.12 -27.76 14.57
CA ASP A 5 -3.69 -28.20 15.84
C ASP A 5 -4.58 -27.16 16.53
N ARG A 6 -4.70 -25.95 15.97
CA ARG A 6 -5.51 -24.86 16.53
C ARG A 6 -5.95 -23.84 15.49
N ASP A 7 -7.06 -23.18 15.79
CA ASP A 7 -7.52 -22.03 15.02
C ASP A 7 -6.67 -20.79 15.33
N VAL A 8 -6.36 -20.03 14.28
CA VAL A 8 -5.60 -18.78 14.37
C VAL A 8 -6.13 -17.76 13.37
N VAL A 9 -5.96 -16.48 13.68
CA VAL A 9 -6.22 -15.39 12.73
C VAL A 9 -5.05 -15.31 11.75
N CYS A 10 -5.26 -15.77 10.52
CA CYS A 10 -4.20 -15.85 9.51
C CYS A 10 -3.82 -14.53 8.83
N HIS A 11 -4.68 -13.50 8.90
CA HIS A 11 -4.39 -12.19 8.31
C HIS A 11 -3.04 -11.66 8.81
N ALA A 12 -2.14 -11.28 7.90
CA ALA A 12 -0.81 -10.80 8.23
C ALA A 12 -0.90 -9.55 9.12
N SER A 13 0.05 -9.42 10.05
CA SER A 13 0.13 -8.28 10.96
C SER A 13 1.47 -8.29 11.71
N ALA A 14 2.02 -7.10 11.92
CA ALA A 14 3.21 -6.84 12.71
C ALA A 14 2.84 -6.20 14.05
N TRP A 15 3.55 -6.60 15.10
CA TRP A 15 3.20 -6.31 16.48
C TRP A 15 4.42 -5.89 17.28
N THR A 16 4.23 -4.86 18.08
CA THR A 16 5.11 -4.53 19.20
C THR A 16 4.39 -4.87 20.51
N VAL A 17 4.85 -5.93 21.18
CA VAL A 17 4.14 -6.53 22.33
C VAL A 17 4.42 -5.77 23.61
N ASP A 18 5.67 -5.38 23.83
CA ASP A 18 6.10 -4.65 25.00
C ASP A 18 6.33 -3.14 24.73
N GLN A 19 6.32 -2.73 23.46
CA GLN A 19 6.71 -1.41 22.92
C GLN A 19 8.20 -1.23 22.54
N PRO A 20 9.21 -1.56 23.39
CA PRO A 20 10.60 -1.30 23.05
C PRO A 20 11.28 -2.39 22.21
N ASP A 21 11.15 -3.69 22.55
CA ASP A 21 12.10 -4.71 22.07
C ASP A 21 11.43 -6.00 21.54
N ASP A 22 10.18 -6.29 21.92
CA ASP A 22 9.44 -7.49 21.51
C ASP A 22 8.60 -7.21 20.25
N LEU A 23 9.24 -7.40 19.10
CA LEU A 23 8.65 -7.27 17.77
C LEU A 23 8.30 -8.64 17.20
N ARG A 24 7.07 -8.81 16.71
CA ARG A 24 6.55 -10.09 16.20
C ARG A 24 5.78 -9.90 14.91
N ILE A 25 5.85 -10.89 14.02
CA ILE A 25 4.97 -11.00 12.85
C ILE A 25 4.05 -12.21 13.05
N LYS A 26 2.76 -12.02 12.79
CA LYS A 26 1.76 -13.08 12.78
C LYS A 26 1.20 -13.23 11.37
N MET A 27 1.69 -14.23 10.64
CA MET A 27 1.32 -14.52 9.26
C MET A 27 1.23 -16.03 9.01
N CYS A 28 0.20 -16.48 8.29
CA CYS A 28 0.10 -17.86 7.80
C CYS A 28 0.89 -18.05 6.51
N ILE A 29 2.19 -17.73 6.54
CA ILE A 29 3.07 -17.71 5.36
C ILE A 29 3.19 -19.09 4.67
N GLU A 30 3.12 -19.06 3.34
CA GLU A 30 3.33 -20.11 2.34
C GLU A 30 4.51 -19.74 1.42
N VAL A 31 5.02 -20.73 0.68
CA VAL A 31 6.16 -20.53 -0.23
C VAL A 31 5.65 -20.12 -1.61
N ASN A 32 5.35 -18.84 -1.79
CA ASN A 32 4.90 -18.27 -3.06
C ASN A 32 5.33 -16.79 -3.17
N GLY A 33 5.11 -16.16 -4.35
CA GLY A 33 5.51 -14.77 -4.58
C GLY A 33 4.66 -13.73 -3.85
N GLU A 34 3.37 -13.99 -3.67
CA GLU A 34 2.45 -13.08 -2.95
C GLU A 34 2.85 -12.95 -1.48
N ASP A 35 3.17 -14.08 -0.85
CA ASP A 35 3.63 -14.12 0.54
C ASP A 35 5.07 -13.61 0.69
N PHE A 36 5.88 -13.67 -0.37
CA PHE A 36 7.18 -13.02 -0.41
C PHE A 36 7.05 -11.50 -0.38
N ASP A 37 6.10 -10.92 -1.10
CA ASP A 37 5.82 -9.48 -1.03
C ASP A 37 5.19 -9.11 0.33
N THR A 38 4.23 -9.91 0.79
CA THR A 38 3.54 -9.69 2.07
C THR A 38 4.51 -9.69 3.25
N ILE A 39 5.49 -10.60 3.29
CA ILE A 39 6.47 -10.59 4.39
C ILE A 39 7.37 -9.34 4.35
N HIS A 40 7.66 -8.75 3.18
CA HIS A 40 8.37 -7.47 3.09
C HIS A 40 7.53 -6.33 3.65
N HIS A 41 6.23 -6.33 3.37
CA HIS A 41 5.29 -5.37 3.94
C HIS A 41 5.32 -5.42 5.48
N GLU A 42 5.13 -6.61 6.06
CA GLU A 42 5.11 -6.80 7.52
C GLU A 42 6.46 -6.52 8.20
N LEU A 43 7.58 -6.83 7.53
CA LEU A 43 8.90 -6.46 8.02
C LEU A 43 9.11 -4.94 8.03
N GLY A 44 8.54 -4.22 7.06
CA GLY A 44 8.53 -2.76 7.03
C GLY A 44 7.94 -2.16 8.31
N HIS A 45 6.80 -2.67 8.77
CA HIS A 45 6.21 -2.29 10.06
C HIS A 45 7.17 -2.52 11.23
N ASN A 46 7.75 -3.71 11.35
CA ASN A 46 8.67 -4.02 12.44
C ASN A 46 9.94 -3.15 12.41
N PHE A 47 10.49 -2.85 11.23
CA PHE A 47 11.65 -1.96 11.12
C PHE A 47 11.30 -0.54 11.55
N TYR A 48 10.12 -0.05 11.19
CA TYR A 48 9.63 1.25 11.63
C TYR A 48 9.44 1.28 13.16
N GLN A 49 8.75 0.27 13.70
CA GLN A 49 8.53 0.11 15.14
C GLN A 49 9.84 0.09 15.93
N ARG A 50 10.85 -0.63 15.42
CA ARG A 50 12.19 -0.66 16.00
C ARG A 50 12.86 0.71 15.99
N ALA A 51 12.82 1.42 14.87
CA ALA A 51 13.54 2.68 14.71
C ALA A 51 13.08 3.73 15.72
N HIS A 52 11.77 3.90 15.92
CA HIS A 52 11.24 4.88 16.87
C HIS A 52 11.06 4.34 18.30
N ASN A 53 11.61 3.17 18.65
CA ASN A 53 11.39 2.55 19.96
C ASN A 53 11.97 3.36 21.15
N THR A 54 12.91 4.27 20.88
CA THR A 54 13.50 5.19 21.86
C THR A 54 12.70 6.48 22.06
N GLN A 55 11.72 6.77 21.20
CA GLN A 55 10.84 7.93 21.36
C GLN A 55 9.98 7.80 22.63
N PRO A 56 9.51 8.91 23.21
CA PRO A 56 8.45 8.88 24.21
C PRO A 56 7.24 8.06 23.72
N PRO A 57 6.54 7.30 24.57
CA PRO A 57 5.46 6.41 24.15
C PRO A 57 4.40 7.04 23.25
N LEU A 58 4.08 8.32 23.45
CA LEU A 58 3.12 9.06 22.62
C LEU A 58 3.58 9.34 21.18
N PHE A 59 4.87 9.16 20.88
CA PHE A 59 5.47 9.39 19.57
C PHE A 59 5.95 8.11 18.89
N ARG A 60 5.65 6.93 19.46
CA ARG A 60 6.01 5.61 18.90
C ARG A 60 4.96 5.13 17.89
N ASP A 61 4.76 5.93 16.86
CA ASP A 61 3.91 5.59 15.72
C ASP A 61 4.51 6.16 14.44
N GLY A 62 3.94 5.85 13.29
CA GLY A 62 4.27 6.50 12.02
C GLY A 62 3.92 7.99 12.04
N ALA A 63 4.53 8.77 11.16
CA ALA A 63 4.26 10.21 11.06
C ALA A 63 2.78 10.52 10.79
N ASN A 64 2.09 9.61 10.08
CA ASN A 64 0.65 9.40 10.10
C ASN A 64 0.37 7.93 9.71
N ASP A 65 -0.89 7.48 9.81
CA ASP A 65 -1.26 6.09 9.50
C ASP A 65 -0.81 5.61 8.12
N GLY A 66 -0.77 6.50 7.11
CA GLY A 66 -0.37 6.15 5.74
C GLY A 66 1.12 5.87 5.60
N PHE A 67 1.98 6.49 6.41
CA PHE A 67 3.44 6.26 6.36
C PHE A 67 3.81 4.83 6.77
N HIS A 68 3.11 4.32 7.78
CA HIS A 68 3.39 3.02 8.35
C HIS A 68 3.10 1.91 7.31
N GLU A 69 1.96 2.02 6.62
CA GLU A 69 1.55 1.13 5.52
C GLU A 69 2.41 1.34 4.26
N ALA A 70 2.78 2.58 3.93
CA ALA A 70 3.52 2.90 2.71
C ALA A 70 4.95 2.34 2.70
N LEU A 71 5.62 2.28 3.85
CA LEU A 71 7.02 1.89 3.91
C LEU A 71 7.20 0.43 3.46
N GLY A 72 6.41 -0.49 4.00
CA GLY A 72 6.46 -1.91 3.62
C GLY A 72 6.17 -2.12 2.13
N ASP A 73 5.15 -1.42 1.62
CA ASP A 73 4.79 -1.45 0.19
C ASP A 73 5.90 -0.87 -0.71
N THR A 74 6.59 0.17 -0.26
CA THR A 74 7.72 0.78 -1.00
C THR A 74 8.87 -0.22 -1.21
N LEU A 75 9.15 -1.04 -0.20
CA LEU A 75 10.16 -2.08 -0.29
C LEU A 75 9.75 -3.16 -1.28
N SER A 76 8.45 -3.52 -1.31
CA SER A 76 7.88 -4.47 -2.25
C SER A 76 8.00 -3.99 -3.70
N LEU A 77 7.88 -2.68 -3.98
CA LEU A 77 8.16 -2.12 -5.31
C LEU A 77 9.62 -2.30 -5.76
N SER A 78 10.56 -2.55 -4.83
CA SER A 78 11.95 -2.84 -5.15
C SER A 78 12.24 -4.32 -5.40
N VAL A 79 11.23 -5.20 -5.24
CA VAL A 79 11.26 -6.62 -5.61
C VAL A 79 11.07 -6.76 -7.13
N THR A 80 11.99 -6.17 -7.89
CA THR A 80 11.96 -6.21 -9.35
C THR A 80 12.65 -7.47 -9.88
N PRO A 81 12.48 -7.83 -11.17
CA PRO A 81 13.25 -8.92 -11.76
C PRO A 81 14.78 -8.74 -11.61
N LYS A 82 15.28 -7.50 -11.66
CA LYS A 82 16.69 -7.17 -11.37
C LYS A 82 17.09 -7.62 -9.96
N TYR A 83 16.26 -7.38 -8.96
CA TYR A 83 16.46 -7.84 -7.60
C TYR A 83 16.40 -9.38 -7.50
N LEU A 84 15.38 -10.01 -8.08
CA LEU A 84 15.21 -11.47 -8.05
C LEU A 84 16.39 -12.19 -8.70
N LYS A 85 16.93 -11.65 -9.82
CA LYS A 85 18.13 -12.19 -10.47
C LYS A 85 19.35 -12.08 -9.57
N ARG A 86 19.55 -10.95 -8.89
CA ARG A 86 20.65 -10.77 -7.92
C ARG A 86 20.58 -11.77 -6.76
N LEU A 87 19.38 -12.18 -6.35
CA LEU A 87 19.20 -13.22 -5.32
C LEU A 87 19.31 -14.65 -5.87
N GLY A 88 19.47 -14.84 -7.18
CA GLY A 88 19.49 -16.16 -7.81
C GLY A 88 18.12 -16.85 -7.84
N LEU A 89 17.03 -16.10 -7.72
CA LEU A 89 15.66 -16.62 -7.80
C LEU A 89 15.15 -16.74 -9.24
N ILE A 90 15.77 -16.03 -10.18
CA ILE A 90 15.57 -16.16 -11.62
C ILE A 90 16.93 -16.11 -12.34
N GLU A 91 17.03 -16.74 -13.51
CA GLU A 91 18.28 -16.80 -14.28
C GLU A 91 18.54 -15.50 -15.06
N GLU A 92 17.50 -14.92 -15.65
CA GLU A 92 17.59 -13.74 -16.52
C GLU A 92 16.53 -12.69 -16.19
N GLU A 93 16.86 -11.43 -16.45
CA GLU A 93 15.88 -10.36 -16.38
C GLU A 93 15.02 -10.38 -17.65
N PRO A 94 13.69 -10.25 -17.53
CA PRO A 94 12.82 -10.23 -18.69
C PRO A 94 13.06 -8.97 -19.55
N PRO A 95 12.87 -9.07 -20.88
CA PRO A 95 13.07 -7.95 -21.79
C PRO A 95 12.05 -6.84 -21.55
N ALA A 96 12.32 -5.63 -22.06
CA ALA A 96 11.42 -4.47 -21.97
C ALA A 96 9.99 -4.75 -22.44
N ALA A 97 9.81 -5.64 -23.42
CA ALA A 97 8.50 -6.05 -23.90
C ALA A 97 7.62 -6.73 -22.83
N ALA A 98 8.22 -7.30 -21.77
CA ALA A 98 7.49 -7.92 -20.67
C ALA A 98 6.95 -6.89 -19.67
N ASP A 99 7.42 -5.63 -19.70
CA ASP A 99 7.04 -4.60 -18.73
C ASP A 99 5.53 -4.36 -18.73
N ILE A 100 4.88 -4.40 -19.88
CA ILE A 100 3.43 -4.19 -19.98
C ILE A 100 2.67 -5.23 -19.16
N ALA A 101 3.02 -6.51 -19.26
CA ALA A 101 2.35 -7.58 -18.53
C ALA A 101 2.62 -7.49 -17.02
N LEU A 102 3.86 -7.18 -16.64
CA LEU A 102 4.26 -6.99 -15.23
C LEU A 102 3.56 -5.78 -14.61
N GLN A 103 3.55 -4.65 -15.32
CA GLN A 103 2.86 -3.44 -14.88
C GLN A 103 1.35 -3.64 -14.84
N LEU A 104 0.74 -4.33 -15.81
CA LEU A 104 -0.70 -4.60 -15.78
C LEU A 104 -1.06 -5.44 -14.55
N ARG A 105 -0.27 -6.48 -14.24
CA ARG A 105 -0.46 -7.27 -13.03
C ARG A 105 -0.40 -6.41 -11.77
N LEU A 106 0.58 -5.51 -11.67
CA LEU A 106 0.69 -4.61 -10.52
C LEU A 106 -0.42 -3.55 -10.50
N ALA A 107 -0.86 -3.04 -11.64
CA ALA A 107 -1.93 -2.05 -11.74
C ALA A 107 -3.29 -2.64 -11.32
N LEU A 108 -3.54 -3.93 -11.61
CA LEU A 108 -4.72 -4.66 -11.14
C LEU A 108 -4.78 -4.76 -9.60
N ASP A 109 -3.64 -4.67 -8.92
CA ASP A 109 -3.56 -4.52 -7.47
C ASP A 109 -3.61 -3.04 -7.10
N LYS A 110 -2.56 -2.27 -7.41
CA LYS A 110 -2.34 -0.93 -6.87
C LYS A 110 -3.28 0.14 -7.44
N VAL A 111 -3.49 0.19 -8.75
CA VAL A 111 -4.32 1.23 -9.40
C VAL A 111 -5.80 0.93 -9.19
N ALA A 112 -6.22 -0.32 -9.39
CA ALA A 112 -7.60 -0.74 -9.15
C ALA A 112 -8.01 -0.63 -7.67
N PHE A 113 -7.07 -0.73 -6.74
CA PHE A 113 -7.32 -0.54 -5.32
C PHE A 113 -7.62 0.91 -4.94
N LEU A 114 -7.02 1.92 -5.58
CA LEU A 114 -7.18 3.33 -5.18
C LEU A 114 -8.63 3.77 -4.96
N PRO A 115 -9.58 3.54 -5.89
CA PRO A 115 -10.98 3.91 -5.65
C PRO A 115 -11.59 3.10 -4.49
N PHE A 116 -11.24 1.82 -4.32
CA PHE A 116 -11.68 1.02 -3.17
C PHE A 116 -11.14 1.57 -1.83
N GLY A 117 -9.85 1.90 -1.79
CA GLY A 117 -9.17 2.55 -0.67
C GLY A 117 -9.86 3.84 -0.23
N LEU A 118 -10.38 4.60 -1.18
CA LEU A 118 -11.06 5.86 -0.94
C LEU A 118 -12.50 5.69 -0.41
N ILE A 119 -13.29 4.78 -0.99
CA ILE A 119 -14.73 4.74 -0.71
C ILE A 119 -15.08 4.24 0.69
N ILE A 120 -14.25 3.38 1.31
CA ILE A 120 -14.60 2.80 2.61
C ILE A 120 -14.72 3.89 3.66
N ASP A 121 -13.71 4.76 3.78
CA ASP A 121 -13.77 5.85 4.76
C ASP A 121 -14.67 6.99 4.30
N LYS A 122 -14.88 7.22 2.99
CA LYS A 122 -15.96 8.12 2.54
C LYS A 122 -17.33 7.65 3.05
N TRP A 123 -17.62 6.35 2.95
CA TRP A 123 -18.85 5.78 3.48
C TRP A 123 -18.90 5.91 5.01
N ARG A 124 -17.83 5.52 5.73
CA ARG A 124 -17.79 5.63 7.21
C ARG A 124 -17.91 7.07 7.71
N TRP A 125 -17.27 8.04 7.06
CA TRP A 125 -17.42 9.45 7.41
C TRP A 125 -18.84 9.96 7.18
N GLY A 126 -19.49 9.51 6.11
CA GLY A 126 -20.92 9.77 5.89
C GLY A 126 -21.79 9.19 7.00
N VAL A 127 -21.49 7.97 7.45
CA VAL A 127 -22.18 7.34 8.60
C VAL A 127 -21.93 8.10 9.90
N PHE A 128 -20.66 8.37 10.24
CA PHE A 128 -20.28 9.03 11.48
C PHE A 128 -20.79 10.47 11.60
N SER A 129 -20.88 11.18 10.47
CA SER A 129 -21.47 12.53 10.44
C SER A 129 -23.00 12.54 10.45
N GLY A 130 -23.66 11.39 10.27
CA GLY A 130 -25.10 11.27 10.11
C GLY A 130 -25.64 11.62 8.71
N ALA A 131 -24.76 11.96 7.76
CA ALA A 131 -25.15 12.22 6.37
C ALA A 131 -25.66 10.95 5.65
N ILE A 132 -25.20 9.78 6.09
CA ILE A 132 -25.72 8.47 5.67
C ILE A 132 -26.41 7.85 6.90
N PRO A 133 -27.74 7.93 7.00
CA PRO A 133 -28.47 7.34 8.11
C PRO A 133 -28.58 5.80 7.94
N PRO A 134 -28.90 5.05 9.01
CA PRO A 134 -29.00 3.58 8.98
C PRO A 134 -29.89 3.03 7.86
N GLU A 135 -30.95 3.74 7.50
CA GLU A 135 -31.90 3.37 6.44
C GLU A 135 -31.34 3.52 5.03
N ARG A 136 -30.06 3.91 4.89
CA ARG A 136 -29.36 4.08 3.61
C ARG A 136 -27.94 3.52 3.62
N TYR A 137 -27.58 2.70 4.61
CA TYR A 137 -26.23 2.17 4.73
C TYR A 137 -25.82 1.40 3.48
N ASN A 138 -26.66 0.48 3.02
CA ASN A 138 -26.31 -0.38 1.90
C ASN A 138 -26.46 0.33 0.55
N GLN A 139 -27.49 1.16 0.40
CA GLN A 139 -27.70 2.00 -0.77
C GLN A 139 -26.49 2.92 -1.00
N ALA A 140 -26.09 3.70 0.01
CA ALA A 140 -24.98 4.64 -0.13
C ALA A 140 -23.64 3.93 -0.40
N TRP A 141 -23.46 2.73 0.14
CA TRP A 141 -22.29 1.89 -0.16
C TRP A 141 -22.22 1.53 -1.66
N TRP A 142 -23.33 1.09 -2.27
CA TRP A 142 -23.36 0.76 -3.69
C TRP A 142 -23.36 1.99 -4.60
N GLU A 143 -23.94 3.12 -4.17
CA GLU A 143 -23.79 4.42 -4.86
C GLU A 143 -22.31 4.82 -4.96
N LEU A 144 -21.56 4.72 -3.86
CA LEU A 144 -20.11 4.98 -3.85
C LEU A 144 -19.33 3.98 -4.70
N LYS A 145 -19.67 2.69 -4.63
CA LYS A 145 -19.02 1.66 -5.48
C LYS A 145 -19.22 1.91 -6.96
N LEU A 146 -20.44 2.27 -7.37
CA LEU A 146 -20.71 2.65 -8.75
C LEU A 146 -19.93 3.91 -9.09
N GLN A 147 -20.06 4.98 -8.30
CA GLN A 147 -19.44 6.27 -8.59
C GLN A 147 -17.93 6.21 -8.75
N TYR A 148 -17.23 5.47 -7.89
CA TYR A 148 -15.76 5.48 -7.86
C TYR A 148 -15.11 4.27 -8.55
N GLN A 149 -15.81 3.14 -8.64
CA GLN A 149 -15.22 1.90 -9.19
C GLN A 149 -15.93 1.37 -10.44
N GLY A 150 -17.15 1.83 -10.74
CA GLY A 150 -17.93 1.30 -11.86
C GLY A 150 -18.48 -0.10 -11.61
N VAL A 151 -18.65 -0.47 -10.34
CA VAL A 151 -19.09 -1.80 -9.94
C VAL A 151 -20.51 -1.74 -9.38
N VAL A 152 -21.39 -2.57 -9.95
CA VAL A 152 -22.76 -2.79 -9.49
C VAL A 152 -22.88 -4.13 -8.76
N PRO A 153 -23.86 -4.30 -7.85
CA PRO A 153 -24.09 -5.59 -7.22
C PRO A 153 -24.62 -6.60 -8.26
N PRO A 154 -24.19 -7.88 -8.22
CA PRO A 154 -24.64 -8.90 -9.17
C PRO A 154 -26.08 -9.38 -8.91
N SER A 155 -26.68 -8.98 -7.78
CA SER A 155 -28.07 -9.28 -7.42
C SER A 155 -28.66 -8.08 -6.68
N ALA A 156 -29.99 -7.99 -6.66
CA ALA A 156 -30.68 -6.92 -5.93
C ALA A 156 -30.28 -6.94 -4.45
N ARG A 157 -30.00 -5.76 -3.90
CA ARG A 157 -29.67 -5.56 -2.49
C ARG A 157 -30.73 -4.67 -1.85
N SER A 158 -30.89 -4.81 -0.54
CA SER A 158 -31.81 -4.00 0.27
C SER A 158 -31.09 -3.50 1.53
N GLU A 159 -31.77 -2.70 2.36
CA GLU A 159 -31.25 -2.30 3.68
C GLU A 159 -31.41 -3.39 4.75
N GLN A 160 -31.97 -4.56 4.40
CA GLN A 160 -31.83 -5.76 5.24
C GLN A 160 -30.42 -6.36 5.10
N ASP A 161 -29.69 -5.99 4.05
CA ASP A 161 -28.30 -6.34 3.83
C ASP A 161 -27.36 -5.31 4.47
N PHE A 162 -26.16 -5.75 4.84
CA PHE A 162 -25.10 -4.87 5.33
C PHE A 162 -23.75 -5.24 4.68
N ASP A 163 -23.65 -4.99 3.37
CA ASP A 163 -22.45 -5.29 2.57
C ASP A 163 -21.16 -4.63 3.07
N PRO A 164 -21.13 -3.37 3.55
CA PRO A 164 -19.91 -2.82 4.15
C PRO A 164 -19.43 -3.65 5.35
N GLY A 165 -20.34 -4.28 6.11
CA GLY A 165 -19.99 -5.16 7.22
C GLY A 165 -19.23 -6.43 6.83
N ALA A 166 -19.29 -6.84 5.57
CA ALA A 166 -18.55 -8.00 5.06
C ALA A 166 -17.06 -7.70 4.79
N LYS A 167 -16.63 -6.43 4.89
CA LYS A 167 -15.22 -6.04 4.76
C LYS A 167 -14.61 -5.85 6.14
N TYR A 168 -13.67 -6.73 6.52
CA TYR A 168 -13.00 -6.81 7.84
C TYR A 168 -12.81 -5.48 8.59
N HIS A 169 -12.27 -4.45 7.93
CA HIS A 169 -11.95 -3.16 8.55
C HIS A 169 -13.16 -2.39 9.08
N VAL A 170 -14.36 -2.64 8.55
CA VAL A 170 -15.60 -2.01 9.02
C VAL A 170 -15.99 -2.57 10.41
N PRO A 171 -16.28 -3.87 10.61
CA PRO A 171 -16.54 -4.42 11.94
C PRO A 171 -15.30 -4.44 12.85
N GLY A 172 -14.09 -4.52 12.29
CA GLY A 172 -12.83 -4.42 13.02
C GLY A 172 -12.42 -3.00 13.42
N ASN A 173 -13.27 -2.01 13.16
CA ASN A 173 -13.09 -0.59 13.47
C ASN A 173 -11.67 -0.04 13.14
N THR A 174 -11.11 -0.46 12.01
CA THR A 174 -9.77 -0.05 11.57
C THR A 174 -9.93 1.04 10.51
N PRO A 175 -9.39 2.26 10.69
CA PRO A 175 -9.36 3.30 9.66
C PRO A 175 -8.85 2.78 8.31
N TYR A 176 -9.47 3.16 7.19
CA TYR A 176 -9.12 2.63 5.87
C TYR A 176 -8.37 3.62 4.98
N MET A 177 -8.49 4.92 5.24
CA MET A 177 -7.82 5.99 4.51
C MET A 177 -6.30 5.81 4.51
N ARG A 178 -5.74 5.15 5.54
CA ARG A 178 -4.34 4.76 5.61
C ARG A 178 -3.84 4.03 4.37
N TYR A 179 -4.65 3.13 3.81
CA TYR A 179 -4.27 2.36 2.63
C TYR A 179 -4.35 3.19 1.34
N PHE A 180 -5.31 4.12 1.24
CA PHE A 180 -5.37 5.06 0.12
C PHE A 180 -4.15 5.98 0.11
N LEU A 181 -3.80 6.55 1.26
CA LEU A 181 -2.61 7.38 1.42
C LEU A 181 -1.34 6.58 1.13
N ALA A 182 -1.24 5.34 1.62
CA ALA A 182 -0.13 4.45 1.34
C ALA A 182 0.00 4.09 -0.15
N GLY A 183 -1.13 3.92 -0.85
CA GLY A 183 -1.20 3.72 -2.30
C GLY A 183 -0.57 4.87 -3.09
N ILE A 184 -0.56 6.10 -2.54
CA ILE A 184 0.10 7.27 -3.13
C ILE A 184 1.56 7.36 -2.66
N LEU A 185 1.76 7.34 -1.34
CA LEU A 185 3.05 7.54 -0.71
C LEU A 185 4.08 6.50 -1.15
N GLN A 186 3.69 5.24 -1.35
CA GLN A 186 4.65 4.19 -1.71
C GLN A 186 5.38 4.48 -3.03
N PHE A 187 4.68 5.04 -4.03
CA PHE A 187 5.29 5.40 -5.30
C PHE A 187 6.14 6.67 -5.17
N GLN A 188 5.68 7.67 -4.39
CA GLN A 188 6.46 8.87 -4.12
C GLN A 188 7.77 8.54 -3.39
N PHE A 189 7.70 7.66 -2.39
CA PHE A 189 8.86 7.15 -1.66
C PHE A 189 9.79 6.38 -2.61
N HIS A 190 9.24 5.45 -3.38
CA HIS A 190 10.02 4.65 -4.32
C HIS A 190 10.74 5.51 -5.38
N ARG A 191 10.07 6.55 -5.92
CA ARG A 191 10.67 7.51 -6.85
C ARG A 191 11.86 8.24 -6.24
N ALA A 192 11.67 8.81 -5.04
CA ALA A 192 12.74 9.56 -4.37
C ALA A 192 13.90 8.67 -3.90
N LEU A 193 13.60 7.47 -3.41
CA LEU A 193 14.61 6.51 -2.95
C LEU A 193 15.39 5.90 -4.13
N SER A 194 14.73 5.63 -5.26
CA SER A 194 15.40 5.20 -6.50
C SER A 194 16.38 6.26 -7.01
N ALA A 195 15.97 7.54 -7.00
CA ALA A 195 16.86 8.64 -7.33
C ALA A 195 18.04 8.76 -6.34
N THR A 196 17.78 8.59 -5.05
CA THR A 196 18.82 8.59 -4.00
C THR A 196 19.79 7.42 -4.16
N ALA A 197 19.31 6.27 -4.61
CA ALA A 197 20.13 5.10 -4.91
C ALA A 197 20.97 5.27 -6.20
N GLY A 198 20.77 6.35 -6.96
CA GLY A 198 21.44 6.59 -8.22
C GLY A 198 20.98 5.66 -9.36
N GLU A 199 19.84 4.99 -9.18
CA GLU A 199 19.27 4.10 -10.18
C GLU A 199 18.91 4.89 -11.45
N GLN A 200 19.21 4.32 -12.61
CA GLN A 200 18.98 4.93 -13.91
C GLN A 200 17.93 4.12 -14.69
N GLY A 201 17.13 4.80 -15.51
CA GLY A 201 16.14 4.18 -16.37
C GLY A 201 14.72 4.23 -15.81
N PRO A 202 13.79 3.41 -16.35
CA PRO A 202 12.39 3.44 -15.99
C PRO A 202 12.15 3.09 -14.51
N LEU A 203 11.31 3.86 -13.82
CA LEU A 203 11.03 3.69 -12.39
C LEU A 203 10.49 2.29 -12.05
N ASN A 204 9.75 1.66 -12.95
CA ASN A 204 9.24 0.29 -12.76
C ASN A 204 10.31 -0.81 -12.79
N ARG A 205 11.57 -0.47 -13.10
CA ARG A 205 12.69 -1.41 -13.15
C ARG A 205 13.74 -1.14 -12.06
N THR A 206 13.60 -0.05 -11.31
CA THR A 206 14.59 0.33 -10.30
C THR A 206 14.45 -0.53 -9.06
N SER A 207 15.55 -0.73 -8.35
CA SER A 207 15.54 -1.38 -7.05
C SER A 207 16.52 -0.68 -6.14
N ILE A 208 16.07 -0.33 -4.93
CA ILE A 208 16.93 0.32 -3.92
C ILE A 208 17.83 -0.68 -3.18
N TYR A 209 17.78 -1.96 -3.55
CA TYR A 209 18.55 -3.02 -2.91
C TYR A 209 20.06 -2.74 -2.93
N GLY A 210 20.66 -2.74 -1.73
CA GLY A 210 22.09 -2.47 -1.52
C GLY A 210 22.45 -0.98 -1.45
N SER A 211 21.49 -0.06 -1.54
CA SER A 211 21.76 1.37 -1.40
C SER A 211 21.77 1.83 0.05
N ALA A 212 22.97 2.08 0.59
CA ALA A 212 23.12 2.68 1.91
C ALA A 212 22.47 4.07 1.98
N ALA A 213 22.62 4.89 0.93
CA ALA A 213 22.05 6.23 0.89
C ALA A 213 20.51 6.24 0.95
N ALA A 214 19.85 5.26 0.30
CA ALA A 214 18.40 5.10 0.43
C ALA A 214 18.02 4.64 1.85
N GLY A 215 18.81 3.72 2.43
CA GLY A 215 18.68 3.27 3.81
C GLY A 215 18.76 4.42 4.82
N ASP A 216 19.74 5.33 4.68
CA ASP A 216 19.91 6.49 5.57
C ASP A 216 18.68 7.41 5.55
N ARG A 217 18.06 7.60 4.38
CA ARG A 217 16.82 8.40 4.27
C ARG A 217 15.62 7.72 4.91
N ILE A 218 15.48 6.40 4.70
CA ILE A 218 14.44 5.60 5.34
C ILE A 218 14.61 5.68 6.87
N GLU A 219 15.80 5.40 7.38
CA GLU A 219 16.10 5.44 8.81
C GLU A 219 15.82 6.82 9.40
N LYS A 220 16.28 7.89 8.76
CA LYS A 220 16.03 9.26 9.21
C LYS A 220 14.55 9.56 9.36
N MET A 221 13.72 9.16 8.39
CA MET A 221 12.27 9.31 8.46
C MET A 221 11.67 8.43 9.58
N MET A 222 12.11 7.17 9.69
CA MET A 222 11.55 6.24 10.68
C MET A 222 11.85 6.68 12.13
N LEU A 223 13.07 7.17 12.40
CA LEU A 223 13.50 7.67 13.72
C LEU A 223 12.63 8.82 14.24
N MET A 224 11.98 9.58 13.35
CA MET A 224 11.11 10.69 13.74
C MET A 224 9.84 10.20 14.44
N GLY A 225 9.37 8.98 14.14
CA GLY A 225 8.06 8.50 14.59
C GLY A 225 6.95 9.53 14.35
N ALA A 226 6.11 9.74 15.35
CA ALA A 226 5.07 10.79 15.36
C ALA A 226 5.52 12.09 16.06
N SER A 227 6.82 12.28 16.31
CA SER A 227 7.34 13.44 17.06
C SER A 227 7.37 14.75 16.27
N ARG A 228 7.12 14.69 14.95
CA ARG A 228 7.17 15.82 14.02
C ARG A 228 5.96 15.80 13.10
N PRO A 229 5.54 16.96 12.56
CA PRO A 229 4.52 17.01 11.51
C PRO A 229 4.91 16.11 10.34
N TRP A 230 3.95 15.34 9.81
CA TRP A 230 4.21 14.41 8.70
C TRP A 230 4.86 15.03 7.45
N PRO A 231 4.66 16.32 7.08
CA PRO A 231 5.38 16.92 5.96
C PRO A 231 6.89 16.99 6.18
N GLU A 232 7.35 17.10 7.44
CA GLU A 232 8.77 17.05 7.76
C GLU A 232 9.34 15.64 7.60
N ALA A 233 8.58 14.61 7.99
CA ALA A 233 8.96 13.21 7.78
C ALA A 233 8.99 12.86 6.28
N LEU A 234 8.02 13.37 5.50
CA LEU A 234 8.02 13.25 4.04
C LEU A 234 9.29 13.87 3.44
N ALA A 235 9.64 15.08 3.88
CA ALA A 235 10.81 15.80 3.37
C ALA A 235 12.12 15.12 3.75
N ALA A 236 12.20 14.48 4.93
CA ALA A 236 13.37 13.72 5.33
C ALA A 236 13.65 12.53 4.39
N LEU A 237 12.59 11.89 3.88
CA LEU A 237 12.69 10.75 2.97
C LEU A 237 12.83 11.17 1.50
N THR A 238 11.96 12.08 1.06
CA THR A 238 11.77 12.39 -0.36
C THR A 238 12.44 13.69 -0.79
N GLY A 239 12.58 14.64 0.13
CA GLY A 239 12.93 16.04 -0.16
C GLY A 239 11.71 16.94 -0.42
N GLU A 240 10.50 16.38 -0.45
CA GLU A 240 9.24 17.07 -0.73
C GLU A 240 8.37 17.16 0.54
N LYS A 241 7.44 18.12 0.60
CA LYS A 241 6.53 18.31 1.75
C LYS A 241 5.06 17.99 1.44
N GLU A 242 4.73 17.82 0.16
CA GLU A 242 3.38 17.57 -0.31
C GLU A 242 3.27 16.15 -0.85
N MET A 243 2.13 15.51 -0.65
CA MET A 243 1.85 14.22 -1.28
C MET A 243 1.73 14.39 -2.79
N ASP A 244 2.39 13.52 -3.54
CA ASP A 244 2.45 13.61 -5.00
C ASP A 244 2.05 12.29 -5.68
N ALA A 245 0.85 12.28 -6.26
CA ALA A 245 0.33 11.15 -7.00
C ALA A 245 0.94 10.98 -8.41
N THR A 246 1.72 11.96 -8.91
CA THR A 246 2.38 11.83 -10.22
C THR A 246 3.41 10.71 -10.24
N ALA A 247 3.96 10.31 -9.10
CA ALA A 247 4.87 9.16 -9.01
C ALA A 247 4.21 7.84 -9.45
N ILE A 248 2.89 7.69 -9.28
CA ILE A 248 2.14 6.55 -9.81
C ILE A 248 2.15 6.60 -11.34
N LEU A 249 1.91 7.78 -11.92
CA LEU A 249 1.91 7.97 -13.37
C LEU A 249 3.29 7.70 -13.96
N ASP A 250 4.36 8.17 -13.32
CA ASP A 250 5.74 7.90 -13.73
C ASP A 250 6.05 6.39 -13.74
N TYR A 251 5.60 5.67 -12.70
CA TYR A 251 5.81 4.23 -12.59
C TYR A 251 5.07 3.47 -13.70
N PHE A 252 3.80 3.80 -13.94
CA PHE A 252 2.94 3.11 -14.91
C PHE A 252 2.93 3.72 -16.32
N ALA A 253 3.83 4.66 -16.63
CA ALA A 253 3.85 5.35 -17.91
C ALA A 253 3.84 4.41 -19.14
N PRO A 254 4.63 3.32 -19.20
CA PRO A 254 4.57 2.36 -20.29
C PRO A 254 3.19 1.70 -20.45
N LEU A 255 2.59 1.25 -19.34
CA LEU A 255 1.26 0.66 -19.34
C LEU A 255 0.18 1.66 -19.75
N SER A 256 0.25 2.91 -19.25
CA SER A 256 -0.72 3.96 -19.58
C SER A 256 -0.73 4.22 -21.08
N ALA A 257 0.44 4.42 -21.69
CA ALA A 257 0.57 4.62 -23.13
C ALA A 257 0.04 3.43 -23.94
N TRP A 258 0.30 2.20 -23.47
CA TRP A 258 -0.22 0.99 -24.11
C TRP A 258 -1.76 0.90 -24.00
N LEU A 259 -2.33 1.17 -22.82
CA LEU A 259 -3.78 1.14 -22.60
C LEU A 259 -4.51 2.22 -23.41
N GLU A 260 -3.95 3.43 -23.53
CA GLU A 260 -4.47 4.49 -24.39
C GLU A 260 -4.58 4.03 -25.85
N GLN A 261 -3.57 3.30 -26.34
CA GLN A 261 -3.62 2.71 -27.67
C GLN A 261 -4.66 1.60 -27.79
N GLN A 262 -4.74 0.68 -26.81
CA GLN A 262 -5.69 -0.43 -26.85
C GLN A 262 -7.15 0.04 -26.75
N ASN A 263 -7.40 1.13 -26.03
CA ASN A 263 -8.72 1.67 -25.79
C ASN A 263 -9.17 2.69 -26.86
N GLN A 264 -8.43 2.85 -27.96
CA GLN A 264 -8.88 3.67 -29.08
C GLN A 264 -10.23 3.20 -29.60
N GLY A 265 -11.23 4.09 -29.59
CA GLY A 265 -12.61 3.78 -29.99
C GLY A 265 -13.48 3.16 -28.89
N GLN A 266 -12.95 2.92 -27.69
CA GLN A 266 -13.73 2.55 -26.52
C GLN A 266 -14.27 3.79 -25.79
N VAL A 267 -15.36 3.62 -25.04
CA VAL A 267 -15.87 4.65 -24.13
C VAL A 267 -15.31 4.36 -22.74
N CYS A 268 -14.45 5.25 -22.23
CA CYS A 268 -13.90 5.15 -20.88
C CYS A 268 -14.88 5.77 -19.87
N GLY A 269 -15.29 4.98 -18.89
CA GLY A 269 -16.33 5.33 -17.90
C GLY A 269 -17.49 4.34 -17.95
N TRP A 270 -18.56 4.62 -17.20
CA TRP A 270 -19.77 3.81 -17.11
C TRP A 270 -21.00 4.70 -16.96
#